data_AF-A0A7V3EKX9-F1
#
_entry.id   AF-A0A7V3EKX9-F1
#
_cell.length_a   1.000
_cell.length_b   1.000
_cell.length_c   1.000
_cell.angle_alpha   90.00
_cell.angle_beta   90.00
_cell.angle_gamma   90.00
#
_symmetry.space_group_name_H-M   'P 1'
#
loop_
_entity.id
_entity.type
_entity.pdbx_description
1 polymer ?
#
loop_
_entity_poly.entity_id
_entity_poly.type
_entity_poly.pdbx_seq_one_letter_code
_entity_poly.pdbx_strand_id
1 'polypeptide(L)'
;MRRWFGQKLCTNIGLVGLLHGEEGLPAAQDAQHVIGHGGAHARLRQEGFRGAAAGTWRHARPDRQPFVRVAAALLLHASYRSRRMNLSILGSTGSIGTSTLSVVQQYPDRFRVRGLAAGGNVALLAQQIKAFEPEVVCLADTSSRDRLAAMLSGGSQPELLAGPDGMSAIAALEDADMVVQAISGAAGLLPTLAAVGAGKRVGLANKESLV
;
A
#
# COMPACT_ATOMS: atom_id res chain seq x y z
N MET A 1 -8.96 36.42 -21.41
CA MET A 1 -8.45 37.37 -20.40
C MET A 1 -7.55 36.60 -19.43
N ARG A 2 -6.29 37.06 -19.24
CA ARG A 2 -5.21 36.57 -18.33
C ARG A 2 -4.71 35.15 -18.66
N ARG A 3 -3.52 34.84 -19.21
CA ARG A 3 -2.13 35.41 -19.28
C ARG A 3 -1.37 35.50 -17.94
N TRP A 4 -0.14 34.95 -17.99
CA TRP A 4 0.99 34.91 -17.03
C TRP A 4 1.08 33.64 -16.14
N PHE A 5 2.21 32.91 -15.98
CA PHE A 5 3.66 33.06 -16.30
C PHE A 5 4.30 31.64 -16.30
N GLY A 6 5.21 31.22 -17.19
CA GLY A 6 6.64 31.60 -17.34
C GLY A 6 7.54 30.43 -16.87
N GLN A 7 8.00 29.50 -17.73
CA GLN A 7 9.26 29.44 -18.48
C GLN A 7 10.59 29.36 -17.67
N LYS A 8 11.50 28.47 -18.15
CA LYS A 8 12.94 28.25 -17.86
C LYS A 8 13.22 27.25 -16.72
N LEU A 9 13.99 26.17 -16.93
CA LEU A 9 15.35 26.14 -17.48
C LEU A 9 15.60 24.97 -18.46
N CYS A 10 16.30 25.29 -19.53
CA CYS A 10 16.94 24.35 -20.44
C CYS A 10 18.39 24.06 -19.99
N THR A 11 18.88 22.90 -20.42
CA THR A 11 20.27 22.59 -20.82
C THR A 11 21.33 22.46 -19.72
N ASN A 12 21.86 21.24 -19.56
CA ASN A 12 23.32 21.08 -19.62
C ASN A 12 23.68 19.75 -20.28
N ILE A 13 24.37 19.84 -21.41
CA ILE A 13 25.01 18.76 -22.17
C ILE A 13 26.52 18.98 -22.07
N GLY A 14 27.26 17.89 -21.91
CA GLY A 14 28.71 17.80 -22.10
C GLY A 14 29.46 17.49 -20.80
N LEU A 15 30.49 16.65 -20.76
CA LEU A 15 31.25 15.97 -21.81
C LEU A 15 32.25 15.00 -21.14
N VAL A 16 32.53 13.86 -21.78
CA VAL A 16 33.84 13.15 -21.87
C VAL A 16 34.49 12.49 -20.63
N GLY A 17 34.98 11.25 -20.85
CA GLY A 17 36.08 10.67 -20.08
C GLY A 17 36.25 9.15 -20.21
N LEU A 18 36.74 8.67 -21.35
CA LEU A 18 37.33 7.33 -21.52
C LEU A 18 38.78 7.34 -20.99
N LEU A 19 39.25 6.26 -20.36
CA LEU A 19 40.51 5.52 -20.63
C LEU A 19 41.17 4.86 -19.40
N HIS A 20 41.52 3.58 -19.59
CA HIS A 20 42.58 2.75 -18.96
C HIS A 20 42.38 2.36 -17.48
N GLY A 21 42.64 1.13 -17.02
CA GLY A 21 43.46 0.01 -17.50
C GLY A 21 44.36 -0.47 -16.34
N GLU A 22 44.60 -1.79 -16.23
CA GLU A 22 45.66 -2.45 -15.41
C GLU A 22 45.40 -2.48 -13.86
N GLU A 23 45.58 -3.52 -13.01
CA GLU A 23 46.22 -4.85 -13.03
C GLU A 23 45.66 -5.73 -11.85
N GLY A 24 45.88 -7.06 -11.90
CA GLY A 24 46.55 -7.77 -10.79
C GLY A 24 45.75 -8.51 -9.70
N LEU A 25 45.72 -9.85 -9.80
CA LEU A 25 45.44 -10.90 -8.78
C LEU A 25 46.53 -10.94 -7.65
N PRO A 26 46.55 -11.81 -6.59
CA PRO A 26 45.77 -13.05 -6.32
C PRO A 26 45.35 -13.36 -4.84
N ALA A 27 44.54 -14.43 -4.71
CA ALA A 27 44.43 -15.50 -3.70
C ALA A 27 44.94 -15.38 -2.24
N ALA A 28 44.06 -15.79 -1.30
CA ALA A 28 44.32 -16.57 -0.07
C ALA A 28 42.98 -17.21 0.36
N GLN A 29 42.69 -18.50 0.16
CA GLN A 29 43.10 -19.71 0.89
C GLN A 29 42.95 -19.70 2.43
N ASP A 30 42.11 -20.65 2.85
CA ASP A 30 42.10 -21.45 4.09
C ASP A 30 41.63 -20.85 5.42
N ALA A 31 40.42 -21.27 5.84
CA ALA A 31 40.24 -21.92 7.13
C ALA A 31 39.01 -22.85 7.08
N GLN A 32 39.29 -24.13 7.36
CA GLN A 32 38.39 -25.28 7.31
C GLN A 32 37.58 -25.45 8.59
N HIS A 33 36.53 -26.28 8.48
CA HIS A 33 35.95 -27.15 9.52
C HIS A 33 35.04 -26.44 10.55
N VAL A 34 33.78 -26.86 10.77
CA VAL A 34 33.38 -28.17 11.30
C VAL A 34 31.95 -28.55 10.86
N ILE A 35 31.80 -29.83 10.48
CA ILE A 35 30.57 -30.52 10.12
C ILE A 35 29.74 -30.83 11.38
N GLY A 36 28.44 -30.53 11.33
CA GLY A 36 27.47 -30.99 12.31
C GLY A 36 27.13 -32.46 12.14
N HIS A 37 27.27 -33.24 13.21
CA HIS A 37 26.63 -34.54 13.38
C HIS A 37 25.92 -34.61 14.73
N GLY A 38 24.73 -35.19 14.72
CA GLY A 38 23.73 -35.07 15.79
C GLY A 38 23.84 -36.06 16.94
N GLY A 39 22.88 -35.88 17.86
CA GLY A 39 22.28 -36.90 18.71
C GLY A 39 23.06 -37.37 19.94
N ALA A 40 22.55 -37.05 21.14
CA ALA A 40 22.30 -38.03 22.21
C ALA A 40 21.75 -37.36 23.49
N HIS A 41 20.55 -37.79 23.85
CA HIS A 41 20.06 -38.17 25.19
C HIS A 41 20.32 -37.33 26.46
N ALA A 42 19.19 -37.13 27.13
CA ALA A 42 18.98 -36.57 28.45
C ALA A 42 19.85 -37.16 29.58
N ARG A 43 20.20 -36.29 30.54
CA ARG A 43 20.41 -36.65 31.94
C ARG A 43 19.55 -35.76 32.83
N LEU A 44 18.61 -36.39 33.51
CA LEU A 44 17.91 -35.85 34.67
C LEU A 44 18.87 -35.76 35.86
N ARG A 45 18.83 -34.65 36.60
CA ARG A 45 18.83 -34.65 38.08
C ARG A 45 18.16 -33.37 38.59
N GLN A 46 17.16 -33.59 39.43
CA GLN A 46 16.33 -32.62 40.13
C GLN A 46 17.08 -31.97 41.28
N GLU A 47 16.89 -30.66 41.51
CA GLU A 47 16.71 -29.95 42.80
C GLU A 47 16.15 -28.55 42.45
N GLY A 48 15.05 -27.98 42.94
CA GLY A 48 13.97 -28.37 43.82
C GLY A 48 12.86 -27.30 43.72
N PHE A 49 11.60 -27.74 43.76
CA PHE A 49 10.44 -26.85 43.93
C PHE A 49 10.45 -26.30 45.36
N ARG A 50 10.53 -24.98 45.52
CA ARG A 50 10.08 -24.28 46.73
C ARG A 50 9.38 -22.97 46.37
N GLY A 51 8.12 -22.86 46.81
CA GLY A 51 7.41 -21.59 46.99
C GLY A 51 6.41 -21.24 45.89
N ALA A 52 5.21 -21.79 45.97
CA ALA A 52 4.06 -21.21 45.29
C ALA A 52 3.78 -19.80 45.84
N ALA A 53 3.78 -18.80 44.96
CA ALA A 53 3.11 -17.53 45.20
C ALA A 53 2.18 -17.27 44.00
N ALA A 54 0.97 -17.84 44.07
CA ALA A 54 -0.12 -17.47 43.18
C ALA A 54 -0.64 -16.09 43.60
N GLY A 55 0.06 -15.03 43.18
CA GLY A 55 -0.43 -13.66 43.29
C GLY A 55 -1.27 -13.32 42.07
N THR A 56 -2.57 -13.07 42.25
CA THR A 56 -3.42 -12.53 41.20
C THR A 56 -3.08 -11.06 40.98
N TRP A 57 -2.28 -10.74 39.96
CA TRP A 57 -2.16 -9.37 39.43
C TRP A 57 -3.44 -9.01 38.66
N ARG A 58 -4.56 -8.87 39.38
CA ARG A 58 -5.76 -8.20 38.88
C ARG A 58 -6.01 -7.00 39.77
N HIS A 59 -5.60 -5.82 39.32
CA HIS A 59 -6.28 -4.62 39.77
C HIS A 59 -7.71 -4.66 39.23
N ALA A 60 -8.69 -4.48 40.11
CA ALA A 60 -10.05 -4.22 39.72
C ALA A 60 -10.05 -2.97 38.81
N ARG A 61 -10.56 -3.12 37.58
CA ARG A 61 -10.86 -1.95 36.75
C ARG A 61 -11.98 -1.16 37.45
N PRO A 62 -11.93 0.18 37.50
CA PRO A 62 -13.05 0.95 38.00
C PRO A 62 -14.29 0.66 37.16
N ASP A 63 -15.39 0.34 37.83
CA ASP A 63 -16.68 0.07 37.19
C ASP A 63 -17.37 1.38 36.78
N ARG A 64 -17.83 1.40 35.52
CA ARG A 64 -18.85 2.26 34.88
C ARG A 64 -18.57 3.76 34.67
N GLN A 65 -18.40 4.13 33.39
CA GLN A 65 -19.11 5.29 32.84
C GLN A 65 -20.29 4.80 31.99
N PRO A 66 -21.51 5.31 32.19
CA PRO A 66 -22.72 4.82 31.54
C PRO A 66 -22.80 5.30 30.07
N PHE A 67 -23.01 4.36 29.16
CA PHE A 67 -24.15 4.35 28.22
C PHE A 67 -24.57 5.68 27.56
N VAL A 68 -23.68 6.41 26.86
CA VAL A 68 -24.12 7.52 25.95
C VAL A 68 -23.52 7.44 24.53
N ARG A 69 -22.68 6.44 24.18
CA ARG A 69 -22.21 6.29 22.79
C ARG A 69 -23.04 5.35 21.91
N VAL A 70 -23.89 4.49 22.49
CA VAL A 70 -24.61 3.48 21.72
C VAL A 70 -25.73 4.09 20.87
N ALA A 71 -26.41 5.14 21.36
CA ALA A 71 -27.45 5.83 20.59
C ALA A 71 -26.87 6.57 19.38
N ALA A 72 -25.75 7.28 19.55
CA ALA A 72 -25.04 7.90 18.43
C ALA A 72 -24.50 6.84 17.45
N ALA A 73 -23.98 5.71 17.94
CA ALA A 73 -23.51 4.63 17.07
C ALA A 73 -24.65 3.95 16.27
N LEU A 74 -25.84 3.79 16.86
CA LEU A 74 -27.02 3.24 16.18
C LEU A 74 -27.60 4.21 15.14
N LEU A 75 -27.66 5.51 15.46
CA LEU A 75 -28.11 6.54 14.52
C LEU A 75 -27.08 6.80 13.42
N LEU A 76 -25.77 6.74 13.73
CA LEU A 76 -24.69 6.73 12.74
C LEU A 76 -24.74 5.47 11.87
N HIS A 77 -25.09 4.30 12.40
CA HIS A 77 -25.24 3.07 11.60
C HIS A 77 -26.39 3.17 10.58
N ALA A 78 -27.50 3.81 10.95
CA ALA A 78 -28.62 4.01 10.05
C ALA A 78 -28.33 5.04 8.95
N SER A 79 -27.61 6.13 9.27
CA SER A 79 -27.19 7.13 8.27
C SER A 79 -25.95 6.72 7.46
N TYR A 80 -25.04 5.90 8.00
CA TYR A 80 -23.91 5.28 7.28
C TYR A 80 -24.37 4.31 6.19
N ARG A 81 -25.61 3.79 6.31
CA ARG A 81 -26.20 2.90 5.31
C ARG A 81 -26.66 3.59 4.03
N SER A 82 -26.67 4.93 3.94
CA SER A 82 -27.29 5.62 2.79
C SER A 82 -26.30 6.21 1.78
N ARG A 83 -24.99 6.18 2.01
CA ARG A 83 -24.00 6.72 1.06
C ARG A 83 -23.06 5.61 0.61
N ARG A 84 -22.87 5.48 -0.72
CA ARG A 84 -21.84 4.62 -1.30
C ARG A 84 -20.47 5.05 -0.77
N MET A 85 -19.71 4.09 -0.28
CA MET A 85 -18.34 4.29 0.17
C MET A 85 -17.43 4.41 -1.05
N ASN A 86 -16.72 5.54 -1.14
CA ASN A 86 -15.77 5.81 -2.20
C ASN A 86 -14.41 5.19 -1.86
N LEU A 87 -13.87 4.40 -2.78
CA LEU A 87 -12.63 3.65 -2.61
C LEU A 87 -11.53 4.16 -3.54
N SER A 88 -10.32 4.26 -3.01
CA SER A 88 -9.08 4.29 -3.79
C SER A 88 -8.33 2.98 -3.58
N ILE A 89 -7.97 2.28 -4.64
CA ILE A 89 -7.34 0.95 -4.56
C ILE A 89 -5.93 1.02 -5.13
N LEU A 90 -4.94 0.89 -4.24
CA LEU A 90 -3.53 0.90 -4.58
C LEU A 90 -3.06 -0.54 -4.83
N GLY A 91 -2.56 -0.85 -6.03
CA GLY A 91 -2.20 -2.21 -6.42
C GLY A 91 -3.39 -3.01 -6.98
N SER A 92 -4.26 -2.37 -7.76
CA SER A 92 -5.52 -2.95 -8.28
C SER A 92 -5.34 -4.19 -9.14
N THR A 93 -4.18 -4.35 -9.78
CA THR A 93 -3.86 -5.50 -10.64
C THR A 93 -3.20 -6.67 -9.90
N GLY A 94 -2.88 -6.50 -8.61
CA GLY A 94 -2.37 -7.57 -7.76
C GLY A 94 -3.50 -8.45 -7.22
N SER A 95 -3.15 -9.60 -6.61
CA SER A 95 -4.14 -10.56 -6.10
C SER A 95 -5.15 -9.94 -5.12
N ILE A 96 -4.69 -9.11 -4.18
CA ILE A 96 -5.59 -8.42 -3.23
C ILE A 96 -6.43 -7.36 -3.95
N GLY A 97 -5.83 -6.60 -4.87
CA GLY A 97 -6.54 -5.55 -5.62
C GLY A 97 -7.65 -6.13 -6.50
N THR A 98 -7.39 -7.22 -7.22
CA THR A 98 -8.40 -7.90 -8.03
C THR A 98 -9.49 -8.54 -7.17
N SER A 99 -9.12 -9.16 -6.04
CA SER A 99 -10.09 -9.67 -5.06
C SER A 99 -10.98 -8.56 -4.49
N THR A 100 -10.40 -7.40 -4.20
CA THR A 100 -11.13 -6.22 -3.72
C THR A 100 -12.13 -5.75 -4.76
N LEU A 101 -11.70 -5.65 -6.03
CA LEU A 101 -12.58 -5.25 -7.14
C LEU A 101 -13.71 -6.26 -7.38
N SER A 102 -13.45 -7.56 -7.19
CA SER A 102 -14.50 -8.59 -7.25
C SER A 102 -15.59 -8.37 -6.19
N VAL A 103 -15.22 -7.95 -4.98
CA VAL A 103 -16.19 -7.59 -3.93
C VAL A 103 -16.95 -6.31 -4.30
N VAL A 104 -16.26 -5.28 -4.82
CA VAL A 104 -16.91 -4.04 -5.28
C VAL A 104 -17.96 -4.33 -6.36
N GLN A 105 -17.64 -5.23 -7.30
CA GLN A 105 -18.56 -5.63 -8.37
C GLN A 105 -19.82 -6.32 -7.85
N GLN A 106 -19.73 -7.06 -6.73
CA GLN A 106 -20.87 -7.73 -6.10
C GLN A 106 -21.76 -6.76 -5.31
N TYR A 107 -21.26 -5.59 -4.94
CA TYR A 107 -21.98 -4.61 -4.11
C TYR A 107 -21.88 -3.17 -4.66
N PRO A 108 -22.32 -2.91 -5.90
CA PRO A 108 -22.19 -1.60 -6.56
C PRO A 108 -23.01 -0.49 -5.89
N ASP A 109 -24.07 -0.84 -5.16
CA ASP A 109 -24.89 0.06 -4.35
C ASP A 109 -24.24 0.44 -3.02
N ARG A 110 -23.11 -0.19 -2.65
CA ARG A 110 -22.35 0.12 -1.42
C ARG A 110 -20.98 0.73 -1.69
N PHE A 111 -20.36 0.43 -2.82
CA PHE A 111 -19.00 0.87 -3.12
C PHE A 111 -18.93 1.58 -4.47
N ARG A 112 -18.06 2.59 -4.57
CA ARG A 112 -17.69 3.24 -5.82
C ARG A 112 -16.17 3.39 -5.88
N VAL A 113 -15.57 2.98 -6.99
CA VAL A 113 -14.14 3.19 -7.21
C VAL A 113 -13.93 4.62 -7.70
N ARG A 114 -13.12 5.41 -6.98
CA ARG A 114 -12.70 6.76 -7.41
C ARG A 114 -11.27 6.75 -7.95
N GLY A 115 -10.40 5.96 -7.33
CA GLY A 115 -9.00 5.86 -7.70
C GLY A 115 -8.55 4.40 -7.93
N LEU A 116 -7.80 4.16 -9.00
CA LEU A 116 -7.07 2.89 -9.21
C LEU A 116 -5.59 3.16 -9.43
N ALA A 117 -4.73 2.42 -8.73
CA ALA A 117 -3.31 2.46 -9.00
C ALA A 117 -2.75 1.06 -9.28
N ALA A 118 -1.83 0.96 -10.24
CA ALA A 118 -1.19 -0.30 -10.59
C ALA A 118 0.31 -0.12 -10.87
N GLY A 119 1.02 -1.25 -10.84
CA GLY A 119 2.42 -1.33 -11.26
C GLY A 119 2.56 -1.24 -12.78
N GLY A 120 2.68 -2.40 -13.44
CA GLY A 120 2.95 -2.48 -14.88
C GLY A 120 1.94 -3.27 -15.72
N ASN A 121 0.89 -3.84 -15.13
CA ASN A 121 -0.12 -4.61 -15.89
C ASN A 121 -1.17 -3.68 -16.53
N VAL A 122 -0.73 -2.95 -17.56
CA VAL A 122 -1.53 -1.94 -18.26
C VAL A 122 -2.79 -2.54 -18.90
N ALA A 123 -2.71 -3.75 -19.46
CA ALA A 123 -3.84 -4.39 -20.13
C ALA A 123 -4.98 -4.71 -19.15
N LEU A 124 -4.66 -5.28 -17.98
CA LEU A 124 -5.66 -5.54 -16.95
C LEU A 124 -6.21 -4.23 -16.38
N LEU A 125 -5.36 -3.23 -16.15
CA LEU A 125 -5.80 -1.93 -15.67
C LEU A 125 -6.78 -1.26 -16.66
N ALA A 126 -6.54 -1.34 -17.97
CA ALA A 126 -7.46 -0.82 -18.98
C ALA A 126 -8.84 -1.49 -18.92
N GLN A 127 -8.90 -2.79 -18.63
CA GLN A 127 -10.17 -3.50 -18.40
C GLN A 127 -10.86 -3.01 -17.12
N GLN A 128 -10.11 -2.80 -16.04
CA GLN A 128 -10.65 -2.28 -14.78
C GLN A 128 -11.20 -0.87 -14.95
N ILE A 129 -10.53 0.01 -15.70
CA ILE A 129 -11.01 1.37 -15.99
C ILE A 129 -12.36 1.34 -16.71
N LYS A 130 -12.50 0.48 -17.72
CA LYS A 130 -13.77 0.33 -18.45
C LYS A 130 -14.90 -0.20 -17.57
N ALA A 131 -14.59 -1.07 -16.60
CA ALA A 131 -15.59 -1.70 -15.74
C ALA A 131 -16.04 -0.80 -14.57
N PHE A 132 -15.13 0.01 -14.03
CA PHE A 132 -15.37 0.76 -12.79
C PHE A 132 -15.41 2.28 -12.97
N GLU A 133 -15.03 2.79 -14.14
CA GLU A 133 -15.04 4.21 -14.49
C GLU A 133 -14.46 5.11 -13.38
N PRO A 134 -13.22 4.84 -12.90
CA PRO A 134 -12.59 5.68 -11.89
C PRO A 134 -12.35 7.09 -12.44
N GLU A 135 -12.19 8.05 -11.54
CA GLU A 135 -11.88 9.44 -11.91
C GLU A 135 -10.38 9.64 -12.11
N VAL A 136 -9.56 8.98 -11.28
CA VAL A 136 -8.10 9.11 -11.32
C VAL A 136 -7.47 7.73 -11.39
N VAL A 137 -6.42 7.60 -12.20
CA VAL A 137 -5.64 6.38 -12.35
C VAL A 137 -4.16 6.69 -12.28
N CYS A 138 -3.41 5.92 -11.51
CA CYS A 138 -1.96 6.07 -11.40
C CYS A 138 -1.21 4.79 -11.83
N LEU A 139 -0.13 4.96 -12.57
CA LEU A 139 0.83 3.89 -12.87
C LEU A 139 2.18 4.15 -12.19
N ALA A 140 2.97 3.10 -12.02
CA ALA A 140 4.27 3.22 -11.34
C ALA A 140 5.27 4.12 -12.09
N ASP A 141 5.13 4.24 -13.42
CA ASP A 141 6.04 5.00 -14.27
C ASP A 141 5.33 5.64 -15.48
N THR A 142 5.96 6.66 -16.04
CA THR A 142 5.45 7.45 -17.16
C THR A 142 5.27 6.63 -18.44
N SER A 143 6.16 5.68 -18.72
CA SER A 143 6.08 4.84 -19.93
C SER A 143 4.84 3.94 -19.88
N SER A 144 4.56 3.35 -18.73
CA SER A 144 3.34 2.57 -18.52
C SER A 144 2.08 3.42 -18.59
N ARG A 145 2.10 4.65 -18.07
CA ARG A 145 1.01 5.64 -18.23
C ARG A 145 0.74 5.96 -19.69
N ASP A 146 1.78 6.21 -20.48
CA ASP A 146 1.63 6.58 -21.90
C ASP A 146 1.09 5.42 -22.73
N ARG A 147 1.54 4.19 -22.41
CA ARG A 147 0.95 2.97 -22.99
C ARG A 147 -0.54 2.84 -22.62
N LEU A 148 -0.92 3.13 -21.39
CA LEU A 148 -2.33 3.12 -20.98
C LEU A 148 -3.13 4.17 -21.77
N ALA A 149 -2.62 5.39 -21.87
CA ALA A 149 -3.27 6.48 -22.59
C ALA A 149 -3.54 6.11 -24.05
N ALA A 150 -2.59 5.46 -24.73
CA ALA A 150 -2.78 4.99 -26.10
C ALA A 150 -3.88 3.92 -26.22
N MET A 151 -4.04 3.06 -25.20
CA MET A 151 -5.08 2.02 -25.17
C MET A 151 -6.48 2.56 -24.85
N LEU A 152 -6.54 3.64 -24.06
CA LEU A 152 -7.76 4.37 -23.78
C LEU A 152 -8.02 5.32 -24.97
N SER A 153 -8.63 4.79 -26.03
CA SER A 153 -9.09 5.61 -27.17
C SER A 153 -10.61 5.73 -27.13
N GLY A 154 -11.12 6.96 -27.07
CA GLY A 154 -12.56 7.28 -27.03
C GLY A 154 -13.19 7.31 -25.63
N GLY A 155 -14.32 8.01 -25.50
CA GLY A 155 -15.10 8.14 -24.27
C GLY A 155 -14.55 9.13 -23.23
N SER A 156 -15.18 9.16 -22.04
CA SER A 156 -14.66 9.89 -20.87
C SER A 156 -13.48 9.13 -20.30
N GLN A 157 -12.35 9.81 -20.08
CA GLN A 157 -11.12 9.20 -19.58
C GLN A 157 -10.82 9.68 -18.16
N PRO A 158 -10.25 8.82 -17.30
CA PRO A 158 -9.73 9.24 -16.02
C PRO A 158 -8.53 10.19 -16.20
N GLU A 159 -8.28 11.00 -15.18
CA GLU A 159 -6.99 11.67 -15.02
C GLU A 159 -5.89 10.63 -14.84
N LEU A 160 -4.83 10.71 -15.66
CA LEU A 160 -3.72 9.76 -15.64
C LEU A 160 -2.49 10.36 -14.95
N LEU A 161 -2.15 9.80 -13.79
CA LEU A 161 -0.96 10.12 -13.01
C LEU A 161 0.12 9.05 -13.19
N ALA A 162 1.36 9.38 -12.81
CA ALA A 162 2.47 8.45 -12.82
C ALA A 162 3.42 8.68 -11.64
N GLY A 163 4.13 7.63 -11.25
CA GLY A 163 5.21 7.69 -10.29
C GLY A 163 4.77 7.76 -8.83
N PRO A 164 5.74 7.89 -7.90
CA PRO A 164 5.49 7.92 -6.46
C PRO A 164 4.57 9.06 -6.01
N ASP A 165 4.69 10.23 -6.65
CA ASP A 165 3.87 11.40 -6.34
C ASP A 165 2.41 11.17 -6.75
N GLY A 166 2.19 10.61 -7.94
CA GLY A 166 0.85 10.21 -8.39
C GLY A 166 0.23 9.14 -7.48
N MET A 167 1.04 8.21 -7.00
CA MET A 167 0.61 7.15 -6.07
C MET A 167 0.21 7.73 -4.71
N SER A 168 0.86 8.80 -4.26
CA SER A 168 0.52 9.49 -3.01
C SER A 168 -0.72 10.37 -3.20
N ALA A 169 -0.83 11.06 -4.34
CA ALA A 169 -2.01 11.86 -4.69
C ALA A 169 -3.28 11.00 -4.77
N ILE A 170 -3.21 9.83 -5.43
CA ILE A 170 -4.36 8.95 -5.55
C ILE A 170 -4.77 8.32 -4.20
N ALA A 171 -3.83 8.14 -3.28
CA ALA A 171 -4.09 7.70 -1.92
C ALA A 171 -4.73 8.80 -1.06
N ALA A 172 -4.43 10.06 -1.34
CA ALA A 172 -4.96 11.23 -0.64
C ALA A 172 -6.20 11.86 -1.30
N LEU A 173 -6.79 11.23 -2.34
CA LEU A 173 -7.95 11.76 -3.06
C LEU A 173 -9.03 12.30 -2.14
N GLU A 174 -9.41 13.55 -2.33
CA GLU A 174 -10.40 14.25 -1.48
C GLU A 174 -11.71 13.46 -1.40
N ASP A 175 -12.17 12.98 -2.56
CA ASP A 175 -13.42 12.23 -2.72
C ASP A 175 -13.35 10.75 -2.31
N ALA A 176 -12.21 10.22 -1.89
CA ALA A 176 -12.10 8.87 -1.38
C ALA A 176 -12.39 8.81 0.13
N ASP A 177 -13.24 7.88 0.57
CA ASP A 177 -13.51 7.64 2.00
C ASP A 177 -12.50 6.65 2.60
N MET A 178 -12.07 5.68 1.79
CA MET A 178 -11.16 4.61 2.18
C MET A 178 -10.15 4.29 1.09
N VAL A 179 -8.92 3.99 1.52
CA VAL A 179 -7.83 3.50 0.67
C VAL A 179 -7.60 2.04 0.99
N VAL A 180 -7.62 1.19 -0.03
CA VAL A 180 -7.14 -0.20 0.06
C VAL A 180 -5.69 -0.22 -0.39
N GLN A 181 -4.79 -0.42 0.55
CA GLN A 181 -3.37 -0.59 0.29
C GLN A 181 -3.15 -2.08 -0.04
N ALA A 182 -2.81 -2.37 -1.30
CA ALA A 182 -2.43 -3.70 -1.79
C ALA A 182 -1.08 -3.71 -2.53
N ILE A 183 -0.26 -2.67 -2.36
CA ILE A 183 1.09 -2.60 -2.93
C ILE A 183 2.06 -3.34 -2.00
N SER A 184 2.78 -4.33 -2.53
CA SER A 184 3.82 -5.04 -1.78
C SER A 184 5.09 -4.19 -1.60
N GLY A 185 5.85 -4.45 -0.54
CA GLY A 185 7.12 -3.80 -0.27
C GLY A 185 7.01 -2.36 0.21
N ALA A 186 8.17 -1.72 0.33
CA ALA A 186 8.32 -0.34 0.80
C ALA A 186 7.68 0.70 -0.14
N ALA A 187 7.42 0.35 -1.41
CA ALA A 187 6.73 1.22 -2.37
C ALA A 187 5.33 1.65 -1.89
N GLY A 188 4.73 0.85 -1.00
CA GLY A 188 3.45 1.13 -0.38
C GLY A 188 3.46 2.17 0.74
N LEU A 189 4.62 2.51 1.30
CA LEU A 189 4.71 3.29 2.53
C LEU A 189 4.33 4.76 2.33
N LEU A 190 4.91 5.43 1.33
CA LEU A 190 4.62 6.85 1.08
C LEU A 190 3.14 7.10 0.75
N PRO A 191 2.49 6.30 -0.13
CA PRO A 191 1.05 6.41 -0.35
C PRO A 191 0.21 6.15 0.91
N THR A 192 0.64 5.21 1.77
CA THR A 192 -0.03 4.93 3.04
C THR A 192 0.03 6.13 3.97
N LEU A 193 1.21 6.75 4.11
CA LEU A 193 1.39 7.96 4.91
C LEU A 193 0.57 9.12 4.35
N ALA A 194 0.49 9.27 3.03
CA ALA A 194 -0.34 10.29 2.39
C ALA A 194 -1.83 10.08 2.70
N ALA A 195 -2.33 8.85 2.63
CA ALA A 195 -3.71 8.51 2.99
C ALA A 195 -4.01 8.81 4.47
N VAL A 196 -3.09 8.45 5.38
CA VAL A 196 -3.23 8.74 6.81
C VAL A 196 -3.20 10.25 7.07
N GLY A 197 -2.28 10.98 6.44
CA GLY A 197 -2.17 12.43 6.53
C GLY A 197 -3.42 13.16 6.02
N ALA A 198 -4.10 12.59 5.02
CA ALA A 198 -5.39 13.07 4.50
C ALA A 198 -6.60 12.58 5.31
N GLY A 199 -6.39 11.91 6.45
CA GLY A 199 -7.47 11.45 7.34
C GLY A 199 -8.32 10.30 6.79
N LYS A 200 -7.79 9.55 5.81
CA LYS A 200 -8.54 8.46 5.15
C LYS A 200 -8.53 7.19 6.01
N ARG A 201 -9.57 6.37 5.86
CA ARG A 201 -9.55 5.00 6.38
C ARG A 201 -8.59 4.18 5.52
N VAL A 202 -7.62 3.49 6.14
CA VAL A 202 -6.65 2.68 5.39
C VAL A 202 -6.87 1.20 5.68
N GLY A 203 -7.23 0.44 4.65
CA GLY A 203 -7.21 -1.02 4.67
C GLY A 203 -5.83 -1.52 4.26
N LEU A 204 -5.01 -1.88 5.25
CA LEU A 204 -3.69 -2.47 5.02
C LEU A 204 -3.83 -3.95 4.71
N ALA A 205 -3.41 -4.36 3.51
CA ALA A 205 -3.42 -5.77 3.13
C ALA A 205 -2.03 -6.41 3.13
N ASN A 206 -0.97 -5.63 3.34
CA ASN A 206 0.40 -6.10 3.45
C ASN A 206 0.87 -6.07 4.92
N LYS A 207 1.65 -7.08 5.33
CA LYS A 207 2.29 -7.10 6.65
C LYS A 207 3.49 -6.14 6.74
N GLU A 208 4.16 -5.92 5.61
CA GLU A 208 5.41 -5.16 5.51
C GLU A 208 5.24 -3.67 5.79
N SER A 209 4.02 -3.12 5.69
CA SER A 209 3.76 -1.73 6.09
C SER A 209 3.59 -1.54 7.61
N LEU A 210 3.61 -2.63 8.39
CA LEU A 210 3.47 -2.61 9.85
C LEU A 210 4.75 -3.06 10.59
N VAL A 211 5.69 -3.67 9.87
CA VAL A 211 6.97 -4.15 10.41
C VAL A 211 8.00 -3.03 10.29
#